data_AF-M6PY49-F1
#
_entry.id   AF-M6PY49-F1
#
_cell.length_a   1.000
_cell.length_b   1.000
_cell.length_c   1.000
_cell.angle_alpha   90.00
_cell.angle_beta   90.00
_cell.angle_gamma   90.00
#
_symmetry.space_group_name_H-M   'P 1'
#
loop_
_entity.id
_entity.type
_entity.pdbx_description
1 polymer ?
#
loop_
_entity_poly.entity_id
_entity_poly.type
_entity_poly.pdbx_seq_one_letter_code
_entity_poly.pdbx_strand_id
1 'polypeptide(L)' 'MTTLPAEIGQLQNLQELNLSDNPLSLKEKERIRKLLPNCKIDFGDHL' A
#
# COMPACT_ATOMS: atom_id res chain seq x y z
N MET A 1 -12.25 8.91 1.60
CA MET A 1 -10.88 8.65 1.11
C MET A 1 -10.20 7.82 2.17
N THR A 2 -9.75 6.62 1.82
CA THR A 2 -9.05 5.74 2.77
C THR A 2 -7.58 6.13 2.77
N THR A 3 -7.01 6.39 3.95
CA THR A 3 -5.58 6.67 4.11
C THR A 3 -4.97 5.65 5.05
N LEU A 4 -3.89 5.01 4.63
CA LEU A 4 -3.17 4.09 5.52
C LEU A 4 -2.36 4.88 6.55
N PRO A 5 -2.24 4.40 7.79
CA PRO A 5 -1.37 4.99 8.80
C PRO A 5 0.11 4.92 8.39
N ALA A 6 0.92 5.91 8.79
CA ALA A 6 2.35 5.92 8.46
C ALA A 6 3.11 4.79 9.18
N GLU A 7 2.57 4.35 10.31
CA GLU A 7 3.06 3.27 11.17
C GLU A 7 3.11 1.93 10.44
N ILE A 8 2.38 1.76 9.33
CA ILE A 8 2.45 0.54 8.51
C ILE A 8 3.88 0.30 7.97
N GLY A 9 4.68 1.36 7.76
CA GLY A 9 6.08 1.25 7.38
C GLY A 9 6.99 0.62 8.45
N GLN A 10 6.52 0.48 9.69
CA GLN A 10 7.25 -0.24 10.75
C GLN A 10 7.17 -1.75 10.60
N LEU A 11 6.26 -2.26 9.76
CA LEU A 11 6.10 -3.69 9.50
C LEU A 11 7.19 -4.19 8.54
N GLN A 12 8.44 -4.20 9.01
CA GLN A 12 9.62 -4.56 8.20
C GLN A 12 9.60 -6.01 7.70
N ASN A 13 8.84 -6.88 8.38
CA ASN A 13 8.67 -8.28 7.99
C ASN A 13 7.45 -8.51 7.07
N LEU A 14 6.70 -7.45 6.73
CA LEU A 14 5.54 -7.57 5.86
C LEU A 14 5.97 -7.81 4.42
N GLN A 15 5.77 -9.04 3.94
CA GLN A 15 6.18 -9.43 2.60
C GLN A 15 5.13 -9.08 1.55
N GLU A 16 3.84 -9.17 1.89
CA GLU A 16 2.74 -8.97 0.95
C GLU A 16 1.61 -8.18 1.63
N LEU A 17 1.07 -7.20 0.92
CA LEU A 17 -0.04 -6.35 1.36
C LEU A 17 -1.06 -6.24 0.22
N ASN A 18 -2.25 -6.81 0.42
CA ASN A 18 -3.33 -6.69 -0.53
C ASN A 18 -4.24 -5.48 -0.19
N LEU A 19 -4.36 -4.57 -1.14
CA LEU A 19 -5.20 -3.37 -1.11
C LEU A 19 -6.16 -3.32 -2.31
N SER A 20 -6.40 -4.46 -2.98
CA SER A 20 -7.43 -4.57 -4.01
C SER A 20 -8.78 -4.06 -3.49
N ASP A 21 -9.59 -3.50 -4.38
CA ASP A 21 -10.92 -2.96 -4.08
C ASP A 21 -10.98 -1.82 -3.05
N ASN A 22 -9.84 -1.24 -2.67
CA ASN A 22 -9.81 -0.05 -1.83
C ASN A 22 -9.75 1.22 -2.71
N PRO A 23 -10.63 2.22 -2.48
CA PRO A 23 -10.62 3.46 -3.23
C PRO A 23 -9.44 4.36 -2.82
N LEU A 24 -8.25 4.00 -3.30
CA LEU A 24 -6.99 4.70 -3.07
C LEU A 24 -6.69 5.62 -4.26
N SER A 25 -6.38 6.88 -3.95
CA SER A 25 -5.88 7.82 -4.96
C SER A 25 -4.48 7.39 -5.44
N LEU A 26 -4.10 7.76 -6.67
CA LEU A 26 -2.73 7.53 -7.18
C LEU A 26 -1.65 8.07 -6.24
N LYS A 27 -1.89 9.23 -5.63
CA LYS A 27 -0.98 9.84 -4.64
C LYS A 27 -0.78 8.93 -3.42
N GLU A 28 -1.85 8.28 -2.97
CA GLU A 28 -1.79 7.39 -1.81
C GLU A 28 -1.08 6.08 -2.17
N LYS A 29 -1.33 5.51 -3.37
CA LYS A 29 -0.58 4.35 -3.88
C LYS A 29 0.94 4.61 -3.88
N GLU A 30 1.35 5.78 -4.38
CA GLU A 30 2.76 6.19 -4.38
C GLU A 30 3.34 6.38 -2.97
N ARG A 31 2.55 6.92 -2.04
CA ARG A 31 2.96 7.04 -0.64
C ARG A 31 3.16 5.67 0.01
N ILE A 32 2.27 4.71 -0.24
CA ILE A 32 2.33 3.36 0.33
C ILE A 32 3.57 2.62 -0.21
N ARG A 33 3.87 2.74 -1.50
CA ARG A 33 5.10 2.19 -2.10
C ARG A 33 6.38 2.70 -1.44
N LYS A 34 6.39 3.97 -1.01
CA LYS A 34 7.53 4.57 -0.29
C LYS A 34 7.61 4.13 1.16
N LEU A 35 6.47 3.89 1.81
CA LEU A 35 6.43 3.42 3.21
C LEU A 35 6.85 1.95 3.35
N LEU A 36 6.59 1.14 2.32
CA LEU A 36 6.85 -0.29 2.31
C LEU A 36 7.66 -0.72 1.08
N PRO A 37 8.92 -0.28 0.94
CA PRO A 37 9.72 -0.51 -0.28
C PRO A 37 10.06 -1.99 -0.53
N ASN A 38 10.01 -2.83 0.50
CA ASN A 38 10.32 -4.26 0.42
C ASN A 38 9.07 -5.16 0.46
N CYS A 39 7.86 -4.58 0.42
CA CYS A 39 6.61 -5.30 0.45
C CYS A 39 6.03 -5.39 -0.97
N LYS A 40 5.50 -6.55 -1.35
CA LYS A 40 4.68 -6.67 -2.55
C LYS A 40 3.30 -6.12 -2.24
N ILE A 41 2.95 -5.03 -2.90
CA ILE A 41 1.65 -4.39 -2.71
C ILE A 41 0.78 -4.68 -3.94
N ASP A 42 -0.37 -5.31 -3.71
CA ASP A 42 -1.40 -5.50 -4.73
C ASP A 42 -2.45 -4.39 -4.58
N PHE A 43 -2.63 -3.57 -5.62
CA PHE A 43 -3.64 -2.52 -5.64
C PHE A 43 -4.93 -2.94 -6.37
N GLY A 44 -5.01 -4.17 -6.87
CA GLY A 44 -6.15 -4.67 -7.63
C GLY A 44 -6.38 -3.92 -8.94
N ASP A 45 -5.32 -3.35 -9.53
CA ASP A 45 -5.37 -2.75 -10.86
C ASP A 45 -5.46 -3.88 -11.90
N HIS A 46 -6.59 -4.58 -11.93
CA HIS A 46 -6.97 -5.46 -13.02
C HIS A 46 -7.45 -4.55 -14.16
N LEU A 47 -6.65 -4.49 -15.24
CA LEU A 47 -7.07 -3.93 -16.53
C LEU A 47 -8.29 -4.66 -17.08
#